data_AF-A0A367R9M3-F1
#
_entry.id   AF-A0A367R9M3-F1
#
_cell.length_a   1.000
_cell.length_b   1.000
_cell.length_c   1.000
_cell.angle_alpha   90.00
_cell.angle_beta   90.00
_cell.angle_gamma   90.00
#
_symmetry.space_group_name_H-M   'P 1'
#
loop_
_entity.id
_entity.type
_entity.pdbx_description
1 polymer ?
#
loop_
_entity_poly.entity_id
_entity_poly.type
_entity_poly.pdbx_seq_one_letter_code
_entity_poly.pdbx_strand_id
1 'polypeptide(L)'
;MTDRIDQIIEKLQQLKEIRQHLVNEPMSESGVWIHQYEVRKKYKKDGEIYWYVYAKWQANEPIFKRNPKARLKGIVKRGKNPDYTCHQHIGRVSSSTGLGTDSEVAIAYQEWENRKRLDALDKALDEIENALIEVMPDQNNKA
;
A
#
# COMPACT_ATOMS: atom_id res chain seq x y z
N MET A 1 7.51 39.75 -0.34
CA MET A 1 8.33 38.53 -0.58
C MET A 1 8.27 37.63 0.65
N THR A 2 8.46 38.19 1.84
CA THR A 2 8.16 37.58 3.17
C THR A 2 6.79 36.89 3.22
N ASP A 3 5.70 37.58 2.84
CA ASP A 3 4.34 37.02 2.87
C ASP A 3 4.16 35.71 2.06
N ARG A 4 4.92 35.53 0.96
CA ARG A 4 4.89 34.27 0.19
C ARG A 4 5.66 33.14 0.87
N ILE A 5 6.77 33.46 1.53
CA ILE A 5 7.57 32.49 2.28
C ILE A 5 6.81 32.05 3.54
N ASP A 6 6.18 32.98 4.23
CA ASP A 6 5.35 32.71 5.41
C ASP A 6 4.18 31.78 5.06
N GLN A 7 3.52 31.99 3.91
CA GLN A 7 2.48 31.09 3.38
C GLN A 7 2.99 29.69 3.05
N ILE A 8 4.25 29.56 2.61
CA ILE A 8 4.87 28.25 2.35
C ILE A 8 5.15 27.54 3.68
N ILE A 9 5.66 28.25 4.68
CA ILE A 9 5.90 27.73 6.03
C ILE A 9 4.59 27.26 6.68
N GLU A 10 3.51 28.03 6.56
CA GLU A 10 2.20 27.65 7.08
C GLU A 10 1.68 26.35 6.43
N LYS A 11 1.77 26.25 5.10
CA LYS A 11 1.38 25.02 4.38
C LYS A 11 2.26 23.82 4.76
N LEU A 12 3.55 24.03 4.96
CA LEU A 12 4.46 23.00 5.42
C LEU A 12 4.03 22.48 6.80
N GLN A 13 3.65 23.37 7.71
CA GLN A 13 3.13 22.98 9.02
C GLN A 13 1.82 22.18 8.90
N GLN A 14 0.88 22.60 8.05
CA GLN A 14 -0.35 21.86 7.77
C GLN A 14 -0.06 20.45 7.20
N LEU A 15 0.89 20.32 6.28
CA LEU A 15 1.28 19.02 5.72
C LEU A 15 1.92 18.12 6.79
N LYS A 16 2.72 18.67 7.71
CA LYS A 16 3.28 17.93 8.85
C LYS A 16 2.19 17.43 9.80
N GLU A 17 1.16 18.23 10.07
CA GLU A 17 0.01 17.82 10.87
C GLU A 17 -0.78 16.70 10.20
N ILE A 18 -1.09 16.82 8.90
CA ILE A 18 -1.77 15.77 8.13
C ILE A 18 -0.95 14.48 8.14
N ARG A 19 0.36 14.57 7.92
CA ARG A 19 1.28 13.42 8.00
C ARG A 19 1.21 12.76 9.37
N GLN A 20 1.25 13.54 10.45
CA GLN A 20 1.21 13.02 11.82
C GLN A 20 -0.12 12.34 12.15
N HIS A 21 -1.23 12.81 11.58
CA HIS A 21 -2.51 12.11 11.69
C HIS A 21 -2.49 10.79 10.89
N LEU A 22 -2.00 10.83 9.65
CA LEU A 22 -2.03 9.69 8.73
C LEU A 22 -1.18 8.51 9.20
N VAL A 23 -0.07 8.74 9.91
CA VAL A 23 0.77 7.65 10.45
C VAL A 23 0.08 6.83 11.55
N ASN A 24 -1.03 7.33 12.13
CA ASN A 24 -1.82 6.58 13.11
C ASN A 24 -2.94 5.76 12.47
N GLU A 25 -3.20 5.92 11.17
CA GLU A 25 -4.20 5.16 10.45
C GLU A 25 -3.66 3.78 10.04
N PRO A 26 -4.53 2.75 9.94
CA PRO A 26 -4.15 1.48 9.34
C PRO A 26 -3.57 1.68 7.93
N MET A 27 -2.46 1.01 7.65
CA MET A 27 -1.68 1.27 6.46
C MET A 27 -1.04 -0.01 5.94
N SER A 28 -0.91 -0.11 4.61
CA SER A 28 -0.14 -1.20 4.03
C SER A 28 1.34 -1.05 4.36
N GLU A 29 2.05 -2.18 4.38
CA GLU A 29 3.51 -2.20 4.42
C GLU A 29 4.12 -1.37 3.27
N SER A 30 5.33 -0.86 3.49
CA SER A 30 6.05 -0.08 2.47
C SER A 30 6.38 -0.96 1.25
N GLY A 31 6.28 -0.38 0.05
CA GLY A 31 6.58 -1.07 -1.21
C GLY A 31 5.57 -2.16 -1.62
N VAL A 32 4.40 -2.20 -0.96
CA VAL A 32 3.31 -3.14 -1.26
C VAL A 32 2.26 -2.49 -2.16
N TRP A 33 1.67 -3.29 -3.05
CA TRP A 33 0.53 -2.89 -3.88
C TRP A 33 -0.52 -3.99 -3.97
N ILE A 34 -1.73 -3.61 -4.38
CA ILE A 34 -2.81 -4.57 -4.66
C ILE A 34 -2.73 -5.01 -6.11
N HIS A 35 -2.71 -6.33 -6.33
CA HIS A 35 -2.85 -6.93 -7.64
C HIS A 35 -4.19 -7.65 -7.75
N GLN A 36 -5.02 -7.22 -8.71
CA GLN A 36 -6.23 -7.94 -9.08
C GLN A 36 -5.93 -8.99 -10.14
N TYR A 37 -6.52 -10.18 -10.00
CA TYR A 37 -6.36 -11.28 -10.95
C TYR A 37 -7.66 -12.06 -11.11
N GLU A 38 -7.84 -12.60 -12.32
CA GLU A 38 -9.02 -13.38 -12.66
C GLU A 38 -8.78 -14.87 -12.52
N VAL A 39 -9.79 -15.59 -12.04
CA VAL A 39 -9.80 -17.04 -11.93
C VAL A 39 -11.04 -17.56 -12.63
N ARG A 40 -10.82 -18.38 -13.66
CA ARG A 40 -11.86 -19.11 -14.37
C ARG A 40 -12.01 -20.51 -13.77
N LYS A 41 -13.22 -20.88 -13.37
CA LYS A 41 -13.52 -22.24 -12.87
C LYS A 41 -14.66 -22.87 -13.67
N LYS A 42 -14.42 -24.08 -14.15
CA LYS A 42 -15.46 -24.93 -14.73
C LYS A 42 -15.93 -25.93 -13.68
N TYR A 43 -17.20 -25.91 -13.30
CA TYR A 43 -17.75 -26.91 -12.38
C TYR A 43 -18.30 -28.10 -13.17
N LYS A 44 -18.07 -29.31 -12.65
CA LYS A 44 -18.52 -30.55 -13.30
C LYS A 44 -20.03 -30.74 -13.24
N LYS A 45 -20.71 -30.10 -12.29
CA LYS A 45 -22.13 -30.30 -11.99
C LYS A 45 -23.02 -29.76 -13.11
N ASP A 46 -22.71 -28.58 -13.61
CA ASP A 46 -23.47 -27.83 -14.61
C ASP A 46 -22.70 -27.69 -15.93
N GLY A 47 -21.38 -27.94 -15.93
CA GLY A 47 -20.54 -27.72 -17.10
C GLY A 47 -20.26 -26.23 -17.36
N GLU A 48 -20.77 -25.35 -16.49
CA GLU A 48 -20.71 -23.91 -16.62
C GLU A 48 -19.36 -23.36 -16.19
N ILE A 49 -19.05 -22.19 -16.75
CA ILE A 49 -17.79 -21.50 -16.55
C ILE A 49 -18.04 -20.22 -15.79
N TYR A 50 -17.47 -20.15 -14.59
CA TYR A 50 -17.59 -19.00 -13.71
C TYR A 50 -16.29 -18.22 -13.66
N TRP A 51 -16.45 -16.90 -13.57
CA TRP A 51 -15.38 -15.92 -13.50
C TRP A 51 -15.37 -15.31 -12.12
N TYR A 52 -14.20 -15.27 -11.50
CA TYR A 52 -13.99 -14.65 -10.20
C TYR A 52 -12.82 -13.69 -10.30
N VAL A 53 -13.02 -12.44 -9.86
CA VAL A 53 -11.94 -11.47 -9.72
C VAL A 53 -11.53 -11.45 -8.25
N TYR A 54 -10.24 -11.63 -7.99
CA TYR A 54 -9.66 -11.65 -6.66
C TYR A 54 -8.57 -10.60 -6.52
N ALA A 55 -8.35 -10.13 -5.30
CA ALA A 55 -7.25 -9.24 -4.93
C ALA A 55 -6.24 -9.98 -4.04
N LYS A 56 -4.97 -9.60 -4.19
CA LYS A 56 -3.88 -10.01 -3.30
C LYS A 56 -2.95 -8.83 -3.07
N TRP A 57 -2.33 -8.79 -1.90
CA TRP A 57 -1.14 -7.99 -1.67
C TRP A 57 0.02 -8.56 -2.47
N GLN A 58 0.86 -7.67 -2.98
CA GLN A 58 2.03 -7.96 -3.79
C GLN A 58 3.21 -7.11 -3.30
N ALA A 59 4.38 -7.71 -3.20
CA ALA A 59 5.63 -7.05 -2.87
C ALA A 59 6.74 -7.53 -3.82
N ASN A 60 7.84 -6.78 -3.88
CA ASN A 60 9.07 -7.20 -4.58
C ASN A 60 9.83 -8.27 -3.76
N GLU A 61 9.82 -8.13 -2.45
CA GLU A 61 10.54 -9.00 -1.51
C GLU A 61 9.59 -9.91 -0.71
N PRO A 62 10.06 -11.07 -0.22
CA PRO A 62 9.23 -11.97 0.56
C PRO A 62 9.02 -11.44 1.98
N ILE A 63 8.00 -10.61 2.18
CA ILE A 63 7.67 -9.98 3.46
C ILE A 63 6.45 -10.58 4.16
N PHE A 64 5.56 -11.26 3.42
CA PHE A 64 4.34 -11.83 4.00
C PHE A 64 4.62 -13.21 4.57
N LYS A 65 4.23 -13.45 5.82
CA LYS A 65 4.37 -14.75 6.46
C LYS A 65 3.52 -15.79 5.72
N ARG A 66 4.13 -16.94 5.43
CA ARG A 66 3.41 -18.05 4.80
C ARG A 66 2.43 -18.70 5.76
N ASN A 67 1.25 -18.97 5.23
CA ASN A 67 0.23 -19.77 5.89
C ASN A 67 -0.24 -20.90 4.96
N PRO A 68 0.59 -21.94 4.74
CA PRO A 68 0.25 -23.01 3.82
C PRO A 68 -0.87 -23.88 4.40
N LYS A 69 -1.68 -24.48 3.52
CA LYS A 69 -2.61 -25.55 3.91
C LYS A 69 -1.84 -26.67 4.59
N ALA A 70 -2.47 -27.39 5.53
CA ALA A 70 -1.83 -28.47 6.29
C ALA A 70 -1.05 -29.47 5.42
N ARG A 71 -1.63 -29.92 4.30
CA ARG A 71 -0.99 -30.84 3.33
C ARG A 71 0.23 -30.27 2.58
N LEU A 72 0.45 -28.95 2.65
CA LEU A 72 1.54 -28.22 2.02
C LEU A 72 2.53 -27.67 3.05
N LYS A 73 2.36 -27.98 4.34
CA LYS A 73 3.27 -27.52 5.40
C LYS A 73 4.66 -28.09 5.16
N GLY A 74 5.69 -27.24 5.18
CA GLY A 74 7.08 -27.62 4.90
C GLY A 74 7.42 -27.84 3.43
N ILE A 75 6.43 -27.81 2.51
CA ILE A 75 6.66 -27.99 1.08
C ILE A 75 6.92 -26.62 0.43
N VAL A 76 8.18 -26.35 0.13
CA VAL A 76 8.63 -25.08 -0.45
C VAL A 76 9.42 -25.35 -1.72
N LYS A 77 9.13 -24.62 -2.80
CA LYS A 77 9.92 -24.70 -4.04
C LYS A 77 11.37 -24.31 -3.76
N ARG A 78 12.33 -25.08 -4.30
CA ARG A 78 13.77 -24.81 -4.19
C ARG A 78 14.08 -23.36 -4.59
N GLY A 79 14.90 -22.69 -3.79
CA GLY A 79 15.28 -21.28 -4.00
C GLY A 79 14.24 -20.24 -3.57
N LYS A 80 13.15 -20.65 -2.89
CA LYS A 80 12.21 -19.71 -2.26
C LYS A 80 12.43 -19.69 -0.75
N ASN A 81 12.22 -18.51 -0.14
CA ASN A 81 12.23 -18.36 1.31
C ASN A 81 11.21 -19.33 1.94
N PRO A 82 11.56 -20.10 2.98
CA PRO A 82 10.67 -21.09 3.58
C PRO A 82 9.50 -20.46 4.34
N ASP A 83 9.74 -19.34 5.02
CA ASP A 83 8.83 -18.72 5.98
C ASP A 83 8.00 -17.59 5.38
N TYR A 84 8.50 -16.95 4.32
CA TYR A 84 7.89 -15.77 3.74
C TYR A 84 7.59 -15.90 2.23
N THR A 85 6.70 -15.04 1.74
CA THR A 85 6.26 -14.96 0.35
C THR A 85 6.02 -13.50 -0.07
N CYS A 86 6.12 -13.22 -1.37
CA CYS A 86 5.90 -11.88 -1.93
C CYS A 86 4.41 -11.56 -2.16
N HIS A 87 3.50 -12.45 -1.75
CA HIS A 87 2.08 -12.35 -2.06
C HIS A 87 1.22 -12.82 -0.89
N GLN A 88 0.14 -12.11 -0.59
CA GLN A 88 -0.86 -12.53 0.38
C GLN A 88 -2.26 -12.34 -0.19
N HIS A 89 -3.07 -13.41 -0.23
CA HIS A 89 -4.44 -13.30 -0.70
C HIS A 89 -5.26 -12.42 0.24
N ILE A 90 -6.07 -11.53 -0.33
CA ILE A 90 -6.97 -10.65 0.44
C ILE A 90 -8.39 -11.22 0.37
N GLY A 91 -8.98 -11.24 -0.83
CA GLY A 91 -10.36 -11.68 -1.00
C GLY A 91 -10.88 -11.47 -2.41
N ARG A 92 -12.18 -11.71 -2.61
CA ARG A 92 -12.90 -11.52 -3.87
C ARG A 92 -13.24 -10.05 -4.09
N VAL A 93 -13.00 -9.57 -5.30
CA VAL A 93 -13.44 -8.25 -5.78
C VAL A 93 -14.81 -8.37 -6.44
N SER A 94 -15.01 -9.36 -7.30
CA SER A 94 -16.28 -9.57 -8.00
C SER A 94 -16.39 -10.99 -8.54
N SER A 95 -17.57 -11.35 -9.03
CA SER A 95 -17.77 -12.62 -9.72
C SER A 95 -18.96 -12.60 -10.68
N SER A 96 -18.94 -13.51 -11.65
CA SER A 96 -20.09 -13.78 -12.52
C SER A 96 -21.23 -14.51 -11.81
N THR A 97 -21.03 -14.97 -10.56
CA THR A 97 -22.06 -15.62 -9.74
C THR A 97 -22.94 -14.64 -8.98
N GLY A 98 -22.73 -13.33 -9.12
CA GLY A 98 -23.43 -12.31 -8.34
C GLY A 98 -22.89 -12.14 -6.91
N LEU A 99 -21.80 -12.82 -6.55
CA LEU A 99 -21.13 -12.60 -5.26
C LEU A 99 -20.30 -11.31 -5.36
N GLY A 100 -20.56 -10.38 -4.45
CA GLY A 100 -19.89 -9.09 -4.37
C GLY A 100 -18.50 -9.14 -3.74
N THR A 101 -17.93 -7.95 -3.55
CA THR A 101 -16.62 -7.71 -2.92
C THR A 101 -16.61 -8.17 -1.46
N ASP A 102 -15.57 -8.89 -1.06
CA ASP A 102 -15.34 -9.21 0.35
C ASP A 102 -14.91 -7.93 1.10
N SER A 103 -15.38 -7.75 2.35
CA SER A 103 -15.12 -6.55 3.17
C SER A 103 -13.63 -6.23 3.33
N GLU A 104 -12.82 -7.27 3.45
CA GLU A 104 -11.38 -7.24 3.63
C GLU A 104 -10.68 -6.60 2.42
N VAL A 105 -11.27 -6.72 1.23
CA VAL A 105 -10.76 -6.05 0.04
C VAL A 105 -10.95 -4.54 0.16
N ALA A 106 -12.12 -4.07 0.61
CA ALA A 106 -12.36 -2.64 0.79
C ALA A 106 -11.40 -2.02 1.82
N ILE A 107 -11.18 -2.72 2.94
CA ILE A 107 -10.21 -2.32 3.97
C ILE A 107 -8.80 -2.25 3.39
N ALA A 108 -8.37 -3.27 2.64
CA ALA A 108 -7.05 -3.30 2.02
C ALA A 108 -6.85 -2.13 1.03
N TYR A 109 -7.86 -1.76 0.24
CA TYR A 109 -7.77 -0.59 -0.62
C TYR A 109 -7.59 0.70 0.19
N GLN A 110 -8.30 0.85 1.31
CA GLN A 110 -8.14 2.01 2.18
C GLN A 110 -6.73 2.09 2.78
N GLU A 111 -6.21 0.97 3.29
CA GLU A 111 -4.84 0.88 3.82
C GLU A 111 -3.77 1.21 2.75
N TRP A 112 -4.01 0.78 1.51
CA TRP A 112 -3.12 1.10 0.38
C TRP A 112 -3.20 2.56 -0.04
N GLU A 113 -4.39 3.16 -0.05
CA GLU A 113 -4.56 4.59 -0.29
C GLU A 113 -3.87 5.42 0.79
N ASN A 114 -3.98 5.02 2.06
CA ASN A 114 -3.29 5.67 3.17
C ASN A 114 -1.76 5.66 2.96
N ARG A 115 -1.19 4.52 2.53
CA ARG A 115 0.24 4.42 2.20
C ARG A 115 0.63 5.37 1.08
N LYS A 116 -0.10 5.36 -0.04
CA LYS A 116 0.19 6.26 -1.18
C LYS A 116 0.13 7.72 -0.78
N ARG A 117 -0.82 8.10 0.07
CA ARG A 117 -0.94 9.47 0.60
C ARG A 117 0.27 9.81 1.48
N LEU A 118 0.70 8.90 2.35
CA LEU A 118 1.87 9.12 3.20
C LEU A 118 3.13 9.29 2.36
N ASP A 119 3.37 8.40 1.39
CA ASP A 119 4.56 8.46 0.53
C ASP A 119 4.58 9.75 -0.30
N ALA A 120 3.42 10.23 -0.76
CA ALA A 120 3.29 11.49 -1.47
C ALA A 120 3.53 12.71 -0.56
N LEU A 121 3.07 12.66 0.70
CA LEU A 121 3.30 13.71 1.70
C LEU A 121 4.78 13.79 2.08
N ASP A 122 5.42 12.65 2.34
CA ASP A 122 6.85 12.58 2.65
C ASP A 122 7.67 13.20 1.53
N LYS A 123 7.39 12.81 0.28
CA LYS A 123 8.06 13.41 -0.89
C LYS A 123 7.82 14.92 -1.01
N ALA A 124 6.59 15.37 -0.81
CA ALA A 124 6.27 16.80 -0.90
C ALA A 124 6.95 17.62 0.21
N LEU A 125 6.99 17.09 1.43
CA LEU A 125 7.69 17.72 2.55
C LEU A 125 9.18 17.82 2.27
N ASP A 126 9.82 16.73 1.83
CA ASP A 126 11.24 16.71 1.48
C ASP A 126 11.57 17.74 0.38
N GLU A 127 10.73 17.82 -0.67
CA GLU A 127 10.93 18.79 -1.75
C GLU A 127 10.81 20.25 -1.27
N ILE A 128 9.82 20.55 -0.41
CA ILE A 128 9.62 21.90 0.14
C ILE A 128 10.74 22.27 1.11
N GLU A 129 11.15 21.37 2.00
CA GLU A 129 12.23 21.62 2.97
C GLU A 129 13.56 21.89 2.26
N ASN A 130 13.89 21.11 1.23
CA ASN A 130 15.08 21.35 0.43
C ASN A 130 15.02 22.70 -0.30
N ALA A 131 13.88 23.06 -0.89
CA ALA A 131 13.71 24.35 -1.56
C ALA A 131 13.84 25.53 -0.57
N LEU A 132 13.33 25.39 0.66
CA LEU A 132 13.45 26.41 1.70
C LEU A 132 14.90 26.61 2.16
N ILE A 133 15.69 25.55 2.26
CA ILE A 133 17.13 25.64 2.59
C ILE A 133 17.88 26.49 1.55
N GLU A 134 17.56 26.34 0.26
CA GLU A 134 18.23 27.09 -0.82
C GLU A 134 17.91 28.60 -0.79
N VAL A 135 16.67 28.96 -0.42
CA VAL A 135 16.20 30.36 -0.45
C VAL A 135 16.33 31.08 0.91
N MET A 136 16.49 30.32 1.99
CA MET A 136 16.76 30.82 3.34
C MET A 136 18.01 30.15 3.93
N PRO A 137 19.20 30.31 3.30
CA PRO A 137 20.42 29.78 3.87
C PRO A 137 20.63 30.42 5.25
N ASP A 138 20.83 29.58 6.25
CA ASP A 138 21.04 29.88 7.67
C ASP A 138 21.50 31.33 7.96
N GLN A 139 20.70 32.05 8.75
CA GLN A 139 21.21 33.20 9.52
C GLN A 139 22.20 32.79 10.64
N ASN A 140 22.58 31.51 10.73
CA ASN A 140 23.52 30.98 11.72
C ASN A 140 25.01 31.29 11.45
N ASN A 141 25.34 32.16 10.49
CA ASN A 141 26.72 32.59 10.19
C ASN A 141 27.00 34.07 10.50
N LYS A 142 26.38 34.62 11.55
CA LYS A 142 26.81 35.88 12.17
C LYS A 142 26.83 35.74 13.70
N ALA A 143 27.84 35.02 14.19
CA ALA A 143 28.37 35.19 15.54
C ALA A 143 29.57 36.14 15.47
#